data_AF-A0AAU9XNA3-F1
#
_entry.id   AF-A0AAU9XNA3-F1
#
_cell.length_a   1.000
_cell.length_b   1.000
_cell.length_c   1.000
_cell.angle_alpha   90.00
_cell.angle_beta   90.00
_cell.angle_gamma   90.00
#
_symmetry.space_group_name_H-M   'P 1'
#
loop_
_entity.id
_entity.type
_entity.pdbx_description
1 polymer ?
#
loop_
_entity_poly.entity_id
_entity_poly.type
_entity_poly.pdbx_seq_one_letter_code
_entity_poly.pdbx_strand_id
1 'polypeptide(L)'
;MKWTEEHELLMLRELMLLQPWLHKKGTSERGDDWEKLAVSLNAIPYPQFRVTQRSVRDHYSTMEKRRRKKVREEDRASGIAPEEDKELDQLLDETIELFDESDKITDQTKQKQEEEAKKAEEMRKRSLETFKDSA
;
A
#
# COMPACT_ATOMS: atom_id res chain seq x y z
N MET A 1 -10.98 20.63 -4.73
CA MET A 1 -10.91 21.16 -3.34
C MET A 1 -9.45 21.27 -2.91
N LYS A 2 -9.13 22.01 -1.84
CA LYS A 2 -7.79 22.02 -1.24
C LYS A 2 -7.78 21.08 -0.05
N TRP A 3 -6.81 20.17 0.01
CA TRP A 3 -6.59 19.31 1.17
C TRP A 3 -6.05 20.14 2.34
N THR A 4 -6.67 19.97 3.50
CA THR A 4 -6.19 20.52 4.78
C THR A 4 -5.85 19.37 5.71
N GLU A 5 -5.17 19.66 6.82
CA GLU A 5 -4.84 18.66 7.85
C GLU A 5 -6.09 17.92 8.36
N GLU A 6 -7.21 18.62 8.53
CA GLU A 6 -8.50 18.00 8.91
C GLU A 6 -9.02 17.02 7.85
N HIS A 7 -8.87 17.35 6.55
CA HIS A 7 -9.22 16.43 5.48
C HIS A 7 -8.30 15.21 5.46
N GLU A 8 -7.00 15.40 5.67
CA GLU A 8 -5.99 14.33 5.70
C GLU A 8 -6.26 13.38 6.89
N LEU A 9 -6.56 13.91 8.07
CA LEU A 9 -6.91 13.12 9.25
C LEU A 9 -8.17 12.27 9.02
N LEU A 10 -9.25 12.88 8.52
CA LEU A 10 -10.48 12.14 8.24
C LEU A 10 -10.29 11.08 7.15
N MET A 11 -9.52 11.41 6.10
CA MET A 11 -9.15 10.47 5.06
C MET A 11 -8.42 9.24 5.63
N LEU A 12 -7.41 9.44 6.47
CA LEU A 12 -6.66 8.33 7.06
C LEU A 12 -7.49 7.53 8.05
N ARG A 13 -8.35 8.18 8.86
CA ARG A 13 -9.29 7.47 9.75
C ARG A 13 -10.25 6.58 8.97
N GLU A 14 -10.82 7.09 7.88
CA GLU A 14 -11.73 6.31 7.04
C GLU A 14 -10.99 5.17 6.31
N LEU A 15 -9.74 5.42 5.89
CA LEU A 15 -8.86 4.40 5.33
C LEU A 15 -8.56 3.27 6.34
N MET A 16 -8.38 3.61 7.62
CA MET A 16 -8.24 2.65 8.73
C MET A 16 -9.49 1.83 9.02
N LEU A 17 -10.68 2.36 8.71
CA LEU A 17 -11.93 1.60 8.81
C LEU A 17 -12.13 0.66 7.61
N LEU A 18 -11.77 1.10 6.41
CA LEU A 18 -11.93 0.30 5.18
C LEU A 18 -10.81 -0.74 4.98
N GLN A 19 -9.64 -0.50 5.56
CA GLN A 19 -8.49 -1.41 5.56
C GLN A 19 -8.10 -1.97 4.17
N PRO A 20 -7.84 -1.13 3.14
CA PRO A 20 -7.59 -1.64 1.78
C PRO A 20 -6.33 -2.52 1.66
N TRP A 21 -5.41 -2.45 2.62
CA TRP A 21 -4.25 -3.33 2.68
C TRP A 21 -4.64 -4.80 2.89
N LEU A 22 -5.82 -5.13 3.41
CA LEU A 22 -6.25 -6.53 3.52
C LEU A 22 -6.46 -7.19 2.16
N HIS A 23 -6.78 -6.40 1.13
CA HIS A 23 -6.86 -6.88 -0.25
C HIS A 23 -5.50 -6.80 -0.92
N LYS A 24 -5.23 -7.72 -1.85
CA LYS A 24 -3.94 -7.84 -2.53
C LYS A 24 -3.62 -6.63 -3.42
N LYS A 25 -2.34 -6.25 -3.49
CA LYS A 25 -1.88 -5.18 -4.37
C LYS A 25 -2.22 -5.46 -5.83
N GLY A 26 -2.89 -4.48 -6.46
CA GLY A 26 -3.22 -4.50 -7.88
C GLY A 26 -4.48 -5.30 -8.24
N THR A 27 -5.26 -5.75 -7.25
CA THR A 27 -6.57 -6.38 -7.51
C THR A 27 -7.69 -5.34 -7.58
N SER A 28 -8.82 -5.74 -8.17
CA SER A 28 -10.01 -4.90 -8.25
C SER A 28 -10.60 -4.61 -6.88
N GLU A 29 -10.58 -5.57 -5.94
CA GLU A 29 -11.15 -5.38 -4.59
C GLU A 29 -10.43 -4.25 -3.84
N ARG A 30 -9.10 -4.21 -3.92
CA ARG A 30 -8.34 -3.08 -3.36
C ARG A 30 -8.73 -1.77 -4.02
N GLY A 31 -8.97 -1.78 -5.34
CA GLY A 31 -9.49 -0.62 -6.07
C GLY A 31 -10.87 -0.18 -5.59
N ASP A 32 -11.78 -1.12 -5.39
CA ASP A 32 -13.14 -0.87 -4.92
C ASP A 32 -13.14 -0.23 -3.53
N ASP A 33 -12.19 -0.56 -2.65
CA ASP A 33 -12.08 0.11 -1.36
C ASP A 33 -11.64 1.58 -1.49
N TRP A 34 -10.76 1.91 -2.44
CA TRP A 34 -10.44 3.32 -2.73
C TRP A 34 -11.66 4.07 -3.29
N GLU A 35 -12.53 3.39 -4.03
CA GLU A 35 -13.78 3.99 -4.52
C GLU A 35 -14.77 4.21 -3.36
N LYS A 36 -14.97 3.20 -2.50
CA LYS A 36 -15.78 3.33 -1.28
C LYS A 36 -15.27 4.45 -0.39
N LEU A 37 -13.95 4.59 -0.24
CA LEU A 37 -13.33 5.68 0.50
C LEU A 37 -13.72 7.03 -0.10
N ALA A 38 -13.60 7.21 -1.41
CA ALA A 38 -13.98 8.46 -2.06
C ALA A 38 -15.49 8.77 -1.88
N VAL A 39 -16.35 7.76 -1.98
CA VAL A 39 -17.80 7.90 -1.73
C VAL A 39 -18.07 8.32 -0.29
N SER A 40 -17.44 7.65 0.69
CA SER A 40 -17.61 7.94 2.12
C SER A 40 -17.15 9.37 2.45
N LEU A 41 -15.97 9.77 1.97
CA LEU A 41 -15.45 11.12 2.17
C LEU A 41 -16.38 12.20 1.60
N ASN A 42 -16.91 11.99 0.39
CA ASN A 42 -17.86 12.93 -0.21
C ASN A 42 -19.22 13.00 0.52
N ALA A 43 -19.56 12.01 1.34
CA ALA A 43 -20.77 12.02 2.16
C ALA A 43 -20.60 12.81 3.48
N ILE A 44 -19.36 13.17 3.85
CA ILE A 44 -19.08 13.96 5.05
C ILE A 44 -19.59 15.40 4.86
N PRO A 45 -20.45 15.91 5.76
CA PRO A 45 -21.03 17.25 5.62
C PRO A 45 -20.00 18.36 5.87
N TYR A 46 -19.07 18.14 6.79
CA TYR A 46 -17.98 19.07 7.09
C TYR A 46 -16.75 18.30 7.64
N PRO A 47 -15.53 18.61 7.15
CA PRO A 47 -15.24 19.46 6.00
C PRO A 47 -15.77 18.81 4.70
N GLN A 48 -16.17 19.63 3.72
CA GLN A 48 -16.76 19.12 2.49
C GLN A 48 -15.68 18.56 1.55
N PHE A 49 -15.80 17.28 1.21
CA PHE A 49 -14.96 16.68 0.19
C PHE A 49 -15.57 16.83 -1.22
N ARG A 50 -14.68 16.93 -2.22
CA ARG A 50 -15.01 16.84 -3.65
C ARG A 50 -13.90 16.05 -4.34
N VAL A 51 -13.94 14.75 -4.15
CA VAL A 51 -12.88 13.82 -4.53
C VAL A 51 -13.39 12.68 -5.39
N THR A 52 -12.50 12.07 -6.16
CA THR A 52 -12.69 10.81 -6.88
C THR A 52 -11.73 9.77 -6.31
N GLN A 53 -11.95 8.48 -6.57
CA GLN A 53 -11.00 7.41 -6.22
C GLN A 53 -9.56 7.77 -6.63
N ARG A 54 -9.37 8.24 -7.87
CA ARG A 54 -8.04 8.65 -8.37
C ARG A 54 -7.44 9.75 -7.51
N SER A 55 -8.16 10.82 -7.22
CA SER A 55 -7.61 11.93 -6.43
C SER A 55 -7.29 11.56 -4.99
N VAL A 56 -8.07 10.65 -4.38
CA VAL A 56 -7.81 10.13 -3.03
C VAL A 56 -6.50 9.33 -3.04
N ARG A 57 -6.35 8.40 -3.99
CA ARG A 57 -5.14 7.58 -4.11
C ARG A 57 -3.89 8.40 -4.44
N ASP A 58 -4.00 9.36 -5.35
CA ASP A 58 -2.89 10.25 -5.73
C ASP A 58 -2.46 11.16 -4.57
N HIS A 59 -3.44 11.66 -3.78
CA HIS A 59 -3.15 12.44 -2.59
C HIS A 59 -2.46 11.60 -1.53
N TYR A 60 -2.95 10.38 -1.25
CA TYR A 60 -2.29 9.45 -0.33
C TYR A 60 -0.83 9.18 -0.75
N SER A 61 -0.59 8.86 -2.03
CA SER A 61 0.78 8.61 -2.52
C SER A 61 1.70 9.83 -2.35
N THR A 62 1.14 11.03 -2.45
CA THR A 62 1.88 12.27 -2.23
C THR A 62 2.22 12.47 -0.75
N MET A 63 1.26 12.22 0.15
CA MET A 63 1.49 12.27 1.60
C MET A 63 2.54 11.26 2.03
N GLU A 64 2.43 10.01 1.58
CA GLU A 64 3.39 8.94 1.85
C GLU A 64 4.81 9.35 1.44
N LYS A 65 4.99 9.81 0.20
CA LYS A 65 6.31 10.23 -0.30
C LYS A 65 6.89 11.38 0.52
N ARG A 66 6.04 12.35 0.91
CA ARG A 66 6.44 13.48 1.74
C ARG A 66 6.91 13.00 3.11
N ARG A 67 6.16 12.10 3.76
CA ARG A 67 6.49 11.56 5.09
C ARG A 67 7.78 10.76 5.08
N ARG A 68 7.91 9.79 4.16
CA ARG A 68 9.15 9.00 4.01
C ARG A 68 10.38 9.86 3.73
N LYS A 69 10.21 10.96 2.97
CA LYS A 69 11.30 11.92 2.73
C LYS A 69 11.69 12.67 4.00
N LYS A 70 10.72 13.17 4.78
CA LYS A 70 10.95 13.85 6.05
C LYS A 70 11.74 12.97 7.03
N VAL A 71 11.26 11.75 7.28
CA VAL A 71 11.92 10.77 8.16
C VAL A 71 13.36 10.51 7.72
N ARG A 72 13.59 10.29 6.42
CA ARG A 72 14.95 10.06 5.89
C ARG A 72 15.88 11.28 6.08
N GLU A 73 15.35 12.49 5.96
CA GLU A 73 16.13 13.72 6.15
C GLU A 73 16.49 13.92 7.62
N GLU A 74 15.57 13.60 8.54
CA GLU A 74 15.78 13.62 9.99
C GLU A 74 16.82 12.58 10.41
N ASP A 75 16.71 11.33 9.94
CA ASP A 75 17.70 10.27 10.18
C ASP A 75 19.12 10.67 9.72
N ARG A 76 19.21 11.36 8.57
CA ARG A 76 20.49 11.83 8.03
C ARG A 76 21.05 13.01 8.80
N ALA A 77 20.21 13.80 9.45
CA ALA A 77 20.61 14.96 10.26
C ALA A 77 21.07 14.56 11.68
N SER A 78 21.37 13.27 11.91
CA SER A 78 21.92 12.68 13.15
C SER A 78 22.79 13.65 13.94
N GLY A 79 22.21 14.22 15.00
CA GLY A 79 22.80 15.29 15.80
C GLY A 79 21.78 16.28 16.38
N ILE A 80 20.56 16.32 15.85
CA ILE A 80 19.44 17.13 16.34
C ILE A 80 18.28 16.19 16.71
N ALA A 81 17.61 16.44 17.84
CA ALA A 81 16.41 15.70 18.19
C ALA A 81 15.31 16.00 17.14
N PRO A 82 14.68 14.97 16.54
CA PRO A 82 13.52 15.18 15.66
C PRO A 82 12.40 15.92 16.39
N GLU A 83 11.61 16.71 15.67
CA GLU A 83 10.38 17.27 16.22
C GLU A 83 9.41 16.14 16.59
N GLU A 84 8.64 16.32 17.66
CA GLU A 84 7.62 15.34 18.05
C GLU A 84 6.57 15.19 16.94
N ASP A 85 6.29 13.95 16.58
CA ASP A 85 5.30 13.63 15.56
C ASP A 85 3.88 14.00 16.03
N LYS A 86 3.16 14.64 15.12
CA LYS A 86 1.74 14.97 15.33
C LYS A 86 0.87 13.74 15.13
N GLU A 87 -0.37 13.79 15.60
CA GLU A 87 -1.37 12.72 15.40
C GLU A 87 -1.48 12.30 13.93
N LEU A 88 -1.50 13.26 13.00
CA LEU A 88 -1.56 12.97 11.57
C LEU A 88 -0.33 12.19 11.08
N ASP A 89 0.86 12.56 11.56
CA ASP A 89 2.11 11.90 11.19
C ASP A 89 2.13 10.45 11.69
N GLN A 90 1.75 10.23 12.95
CA GLN A 90 1.68 8.89 13.57
C GLN A 90 0.69 7.98 12.83
N LEU A 91 -0.52 8.50 12.53
CA LEU A 91 -1.54 7.75 11.81
C LEU A 91 -1.10 7.43 10.38
N LEU A 92 -0.40 8.36 9.72
CA LEU A 92 0.14 8.14 8.39
C LEU A 92 1.23 7.06 8.40
N ASP A 93 2.13 7.08 9.39
CA ASP A 93 3.18 6.07 9.55
C ASP A 93 2.59 4.68 9.77
N GLU A 94 1.62 4.54 10.69
CA GLU A 94 0.93 3.27 10.93
C GLU A 94 0.25 2.75 9.66
N THR A 95 -0.44 3.62 8.92
CA THR A 95 -1.09 3.25 7.65
C THR A 95 -0.05 2.77 6.62
N ILE A 96 1.08 3.47 6.51
CA ILE A 96 2.17 3.12 5.60
C ILE A 96 2.74 1.73 5.95
N GLU A 97 2.99 1.47 7.24
CA GLU A 97 3.49 0.20 7.72
C GLU A 97 2.53 -0.95 7.36
N LEU A 98 1.22 -0.78 7.57
CA LEU A 98 0.20 -1.78 7.23
C LEU A 98 0.17 -2.10 5.72
N PHE A 99 0.31 -1.09 4.86
CA PHE A 99 0.42 -1.31 3.42
C PHE A 99 1.73 -2.04 3.06
N ASP A 100 2.86 -1.64 3.63
CA ASP A 100 4.17 -2.24 3.35
C ASP A 100 4.21 -3.71 3.78
N GLU A 101 3.65 -4.04 4.96
CA GLU A 101 3.57 -5.41 5.45
C GLU A 101 2.70 -6.29 4.56
N SER A 102 1.51 -5.83 4.20
CA SER A 102 0.61 -6.57 3.30
C SER A 102 1.22 -6.80 1.92
N ASP A 103 1.86 -5.77 1.36
CA ASP A 103 2.50 -5.86 0.05
C ASP A 103 3.70 -6.82 0.08
N LYS A 104 4.51 -6.82 1.15
CA LYS A 104 5.60 -7.79 1.35
C LYS A 104 5.10 -9.23 1.41
N ILE A 105 4.04 -9.50 2.18
CA ILE A 105 3.45 -10.86 2.28
C ILE A 105 2.99 -11.33 0.90
N THR A 106 2.28 -10.46 0.18
CA THR A 106 1.79 -10.72 -1.17
C THR A 106 2.93 -11.10 -2.12
N ASP A 107 4.02 -10.34 -2.11
CA ASP A 107 5.13 -10.56 -3.03
C ASP A 107 5.93 -11.82 -2.69
N GLN A 108 6.13 -12.13 -1.40
CA GLN A 108 6.74 -13.39 -0.96
C GLN A 108 5.91 -14.62 -1.39
N THR A 109 4.58 -14.55 -1.28
CA THR A 109 3.71 -15.65 -1.72
C THR A 109 3.81 -15.87 -3.24
N LYS A 110 3.84 -14.79 -4.04
CA LYS A 110 4.02 -14.90 -5.49
C LYS A 110 5.37 -15.52 -5.87
N GLN A 111 6.46 -15.09 -5.23
CA GLN A 111 7.80 -15.62 -5.50
C GLN A 111 7.88 -17.13 -5.23
N LYS A 112 7.32 -17.60 -4.11
CA LYS A 112 7.27 -19.04 -3.79
C LYS A 112 6.49 -19.84 -4.85
N GLN A 113 5.34 -19.33 -5.29
CA GLN A 113 4.54 -19.98 -6.34
C GLN A 113 5.28 -20.06 -7.68
N GLU A 114 6.00 -19.01 -8.06
CA GLU A 114 6.81 -18.99 -9.28
C GLU A 114 8.00 -19.97 -9.21
N GLU A 115 8.67 -20.08 -8.06
CA GLU A 115 9.74 -21.05 -7.85
C GLU A 115 9.22 -22.50 -7.91
N GLU A 116 8.08 -22.78 -7.30
CA GLU A 116 7.45 -24.10 -7.36
C GLU A 116 7.03 -24.47 -8.80
N ALA A 117 6.45 -23.53 -9.54
CA ALA A 117 6.10 -23.73 -10.94
C ALA A 117 7.32 -24.02 -11.81
N LYS A 118 8.43 -23.28 -11.63
CA LYS A 118 9.70 -23.51 -12.34
C LYS A 118 10.28 -24.89 -12.01
N LYS A 119 10.30 -25.28 -10.73
CA LYS A 119 10.77 -26.61 -10.31
C LYS A 119 9.92 -27.73 -10.94
N ALA A 120 8.60 -27.56 -10.99
CA ALA A 120 7.71 -28.52 -11.63
C ALA A 120 7.97 -28.63 -13.14
N GLU A 121 8.22 -27.49 -13.82
CA GLU A 121 8.56 -27.46 -15.24
C GLU A 121 9.92 -28.11 -15.54
N GLU A 122 10.94 -27.83 -14.73
CA GLU A 122 12.26 -28.46 -14.84
C GLU A 122 12.19 -29.98 -14.65
N MET A 123 11.43 -30.46 -13.65
CA MET A 123 11.21 -31.89 -13.45
C MET A 123 10.52 -32.54 -14.66
N ARG A 124 9.51 -31.87 -15.23
CA ARG A 124 8.83 -32.34 -16.45
C ARG A 124 9.79 -32.41 -17.64
N LYS A 125 10.62 -31.39 -17.84
CA LYS A 125 11.60 -31.34 -18.94
C LYS A 125 12.64 -32.46 -18.80
N ARG A 126 13.21 -32.63 -17.60
CA ARG A 126 14.20 -33.69 -17.32
C ARG A 126 13.63 -35.08 -17.56
N SER A 127 12.37 -35.32 -17.18
CA SER A 127 11.70 -36.60 -17.43
C SER A 127 11.55 -36.89 -18.94
N LEU A 128 11.20 -35.89 -19.75
CA LEU A 128 11.09 -36.03 -21.21
C LEU A 128 12.44 -36.28 -21.88
N GLU A 129 13.51 -35.67 -21.38
CA GLU A 129 14.88 -35.89 -21.88
C GLU A 129 15.36 -37.32 -21.57
N THR A 130 15.15 -37.82 -20.35
CA THR A 130 15.53 -39.20 -19.99
C THR A 130 14.78 -40.28 -20.77
N PHE A 131 13.54 -40.00 -21.21
CA PHE A 131 12.75 -40.93 -22.01
C PHE A 131 13.25 -41.00 -23.46
N LYS A 132 13.80 -39.90 -23.98
CA LYS A 132 14.42 -39.84 -25.31
C LYS A 132 15.76 -40.56 -25.37
N ASP A 133 16.53 -40.55 -24.28
CA ASP A 133 17.84 -41.22 -24.21
C ASP A 133 17.74 -42.74 -23.93
N SER A 134 16.55 -43.24 -23.55
CA SER A 134 16.30 -44.64 -23.23
C SER A 134 15.59 -45.43 -24.36
N ALA A 135 15.48 -44.85 -25.56
CA ALA A 135 14.87 -45.45 -26.76
C ALA A 135 15.91 -45.60 -27.88
#